data_AF-A0A3B8Y9E4-F1
#
_entry.id   AF-A0A3B8Y9E4-F1
#
_cell.length_a   1.000
_cell.length_b   1.000
_cell.length_c   1.000
_cell.angle_alpha   90.00
_cell.angle_beta   90.00
_cell.angle_gamma   90.00
#
_symmetry.space_group_name_H-M   'P 1'
#
loop_
_entity.id
_entity.type
_entity.pdbx_description
1 polymer ?
#
loop_
_entity_poly.entity_id
_entity_poly.type
_entity_poly.pdbx_seq_one_letter_code
_entity_poly.pdbx_strand_id
1 'polypeptide(L)'
;AQQQNAWLYRGGGLEAMHKLYADFNVINFPAGNTGAQMGGWFKKEVKSVGDLKGLKMRIPGLGGKVMSSLGVNVQVLPGGEVFLALDTGAIDAAEWAGPYDDEKLGLNKAAPYYYYPGWWEPGPTLEVQVNRTAWDKLPQEYQEIFKTAASEANLNMLS
;
A
#
# COMPACT_ATOMS: atom_id res chain seq x y z
N ALA A 1 2.39 -7.91 8.51
CA ALA A 1 1.75 -7.14 9.60
C ALA A 1 2.44 -7.28 10.97
N GLN A 2 2.49 -8.48 11.60
CA GLN A 2 3.01 -8.63 12.97
C GLN A 2 4.46 -8.15 13.16
N GLN A 3 5.37 -8.55 12.26
CA GLN A 3 6.77 -8.10 12.28
C GLN A 3 6.90 -6.57 12.12
N GLN A 4 6.10 -5.99 11.23
CA GLN A 4 6.06 -4.54 11.02
C GLN A 4 5.61 -3.79 12.28
N ASN A 5 4.55 -4.25 12.94
CA ASN A 5 4.08 -3.69 14.21
C ASN A 5 5.11 -3.87 15.34
N ALA A 6 5.81 -5.01 15.39
CA ALA A 6 6.87 -5.22 16.37
C ALA A 6 8.00 -4.19 16.19
N TRP A 7 8.44 -3.94 14.95
CA TRP A 7 9.45 -2.91 14.69
C TRP A 7 8.95 -1.50 15.03
N LEU A 8 7.74 -1.13 14.58
CA LEU A 8 7.14 0.19 14.84
C LEU A 8 7.00 0.47 16.34
N TYR A 9 6.38 -0.43 17.10
CA TYR A 9 6.01 -0.17 18.49
C TYR A 9 7.04 -0.63 19.53
N ARG A 10 7.99 -1.48 19.16
CA ARG A 10 8.97 -2.08 20.10
C ARG A 10 10.42 -2.03 19.60
N GLY A 11 10.64 -1.84 18.31
CA GLY A 11 11.96 -1.84 17.68
C GLY A 11 12.53 -0.45 17.38
N GLY A 12 11.91 0.63 17.88
CA GLY A 12 12.34 2.00 17.61
C GLY A 12 11.83 2.59 16.29
N GLY A 13 10.91 1.90 15.61
CA GLY A 13 10.46 2.29 14.27
C GLY A 13 9.65 3.58 14.26
N LEU A 14 8.76 3.77 15.24
CA LEU A 14 7.99 5.01 15.32
C LEU A 14 8.86 6.22 15.63
N GLU A 15 9.87 6.07 16.49
CA GLU A 15 10.82 7.13 16.81
C GLU A 15 11.64 7.52 15.57
N ALA A 16 12.04 6.53 14.74
CA ALA A 16 12.71 6.79 13.47
C ALA A 16 11.79 7.51 12.48
N MET A 17 10.53 7.10 12.38
CA MET A 17 9.53 7.75 11.52
C MET A 17 9.24 9.18 11.99
N HIS A 18 9.05 9.42 13.28
CA HIS A 18 8.80 10.75 13.84
C HIS A 18 9.95 11.72 13.58
N LYS A 19 11.21 11.24 13.62
CA LYS A 19 12.37 12.07 13.24
C LYS A 19 12.30 12.52 11.79
N LEU A 20 11.88 11.64 10.87
CA LEU A 20 11.70 11.98 9.47
C LEU A 20 10.51 12.93 9.24
N TYR A 21 9.36 12.66 9.87
CA TYR A 21 8.16 13.49 9.71
C TYR A 21 8.27 14.88 10.37
N ALA A 22 9.17 15.05 11.32
CA ALA A 22 9.43 16.35 11.97
C ALA A 22 9.83 17.43 10.95
N ASP A 23 10.56 17.07 9.89
CA ASP A 23 10.95 17.97 8.80
C ASP A 23 9.72 18.58 8.07
N PHE A 24 8.56 17.94 8.21
CA PHE A 24 7.31 18.32 7.56
C PHE A 24 6.24 18.85 8.53
N ASN A 25 6.59 19.09 9.81
CA ASN A 25 5.63 19.47 10.86
C ASN A 25 4.49 18.43 11.01
N VAL A 26 4.84 17.14 10.92
CA VAL A 26 3.89 16.01 11.02
C VAL A 26 4.31 15.07 12.16
N ILE A 27 3.32 14.50 12.84
CA ILE A 27 3.46 13.28 13.64
C ILE A 27 2.51 12.23 13.05
N ASN A 28 3.03 11.02 12.81
CA ASN A 28 2.26 9.92 12.24
C ASN A 28 2.00 8.83 13.28
N PHE A 29 0.87 8.14 13.13
CA PHE A 29 0.51 6.96 13.92
C PHE A 29 0.04 5.84 12.98
N PRO A 30 0.52 4.60 13.15
CA PRO A 30 -0.02 3.46 12.41
C PRO A 30 -1.53 3.35 12.67
N ALA A 31 -2.30 3.23 11.60
CA ALA A 31 -3.77 3.27 11.62
C ALA A 31 -4.38 2.37 10.55
N GLY A 32 -3.69 1.27 10.20
CA GLY A 32 -4.19 0.26 9.30
C GLY A 32 -3.06 -0.62 8.79
N ASN A 33 -3.38 -1.83 8.35
CA ASN A 33 -2.46 -2.67 7.61
C ASN A 33 -3.28 -3.63 6.74
N THR A 34 -2.93 -3.76 5.46
CA THR A 34 -3.72 -4.60 4.53
C THR A 34 -3.33 -6.08 4.59
N GLY A 35 -2.31 -6.43 5.39
CA GLY A 35 -1.71 -7.76 5.33
C GLY A 35 -0.83 -7.93 4.08
N ALA A 36 -0.49 -9.17 3.73
CA ALA A 36 0.28 -9.42 2.51
C ALA A 36 -0.62 -9.18 1.31
N GLN A 37 -0.21 -8.27 0.44
CA GLN A 37 -0.95 -7.98 -0.78
C GLN A 37 -0.79 -9.07 -1.84
N MET A 38 -1.69 -9.05 -2.82
CA MET A 38 -1.63 -9.92 -3.99
C MET A 38 -0.68 -9.37 -5.06
N GLY A 39 -0.21 -10.24 -5.95
CA GLY A 39 0.73 -9.89 -7.03
C GLY A 39 0.09 -9.16 -8.21
N GLY A 40 -1.22 -8.89 -8.15
CA GLY A 40 -1.95 -8.13 -9.16
C GLY A 40 -2.59 -8.97 -10.27
N TRP A 41 -3.40 -8.28 -11.07
CA TRP A 41 -4.20 -8.82 -12.17
C TRP A 41 -3.53 -8.55 -13.51
N PHE A 42 -3.45 -9.57 -14.36
CA PHE A 42 -2.76 -9.52 -15.65
C PHE A 42 -3.67 -10.02 -16.77
N LYS A 43 -3.60 -9.36 -17.93
CA LYS A 43 -4.34 -9.80 -19.13
C LYS A 43 -3.72 -11.05 -19.77
N LYS A 44 -2.45 -11.34 -19.51
CA LYS A 44 -1.70 -12.50 -20.04
C LYS A 44 -0.86 -13.13 -18.93
N GLU A 45 -0.55 -14.42 -19.07
CA GLU A 45 0.38 -15.09 -18.17
C GLU A 45 1.79 -14.49 -18.26
N VAL A 46 2.43 -14.32 -17.11
CA VAL A 46 3.86 -14.04 -16.94
C VAL A 46 4.52 -15.35 -16.50
N LYS A 47 5.38 -15.92 -17.36
CA LYS A 47 6.06 -17.22 -17.13
C LYS A 47 7.56 -17.06 -16.93
N SER A 48 8.10 -15.93 -17.36
CA SER A 48 9.51 -15.61 -17.30
C SER A 48 9.73 -14.12 -17.06
N VAL A 49 10.95 -13.74 -16.65
CA VAL A 49 11.34 -12.34 -16.52
C VAL A 49 11.23 -11.60 -17.86
N GLY A 50 11.39 -12.31 -18.99
CA GLY A 50 11.26 -11.73 -20.33
C GLY A 50 9.86 -11.18 -20.62
N ASP A 51 8.82 -11.75 -20.00
CA ASP A 51 7.42 -11.33 -20.20
C ASP A 51 7.12 -9.98 -19.53
N LEU A 52 7.99 -9.51 -18.63
CA LEU A 52 7.88 -8.20 -17.97
C LEU A 52 8.30 -7.05 -18.89
N LYS A 53 9.13 -7.33 -19.91
CA LYS A 53 9.69 -6.29 -20.76
C LYS A 53 8.60 -5.64 -21.63
N GLY A 54 8.38 -4.34 -21.41
CA GLY A 54 7.37 -3.55 -22.11
C GLY A 54 5.95 -3.70 -21.56
N LEU A 55 5.74 -4.55 -20.54
CA LEU A 55 4.45 -4.69 -19.87
C LEU A 55 4.03 -3.35 -19.26
N LYS A 56 2.85 -2.84 -19.60
CA LYS A 56 2.32 -1.61 -18.98
C LYS A 56 1.59 -1.97 -17.71
N MET A 57 2.18 -1.69 -16.55
CA MET A 57 1.61 -2.10 -15.26
C MET A 57 1.34 -0.89 -14.37
N ARG A 58 0.12 -0.82 -13.82
CA ARG A 58 -0.15 0.07 -12.68
C ARG A 58 0.44 -0.58 -11.43
N ILE A 59 1.53 -0.01 -10.92
CA ILE A 59 2.21 -0.42 -9.68
C ILE A 59 3.01 0.77 -9.09
N PRO A 60 2.55 1.42 -8.01
CA PRO A 60 3.24 2.55 -7.42
C PRO A 60 4.38 2.09 -6.48
N GLY A 61 5.02 3.07 -5.83
CA GLY A 61 5.96 2.83 -4.74
C GLY A 61 7.27 2.16 -5.15
N LEU A 62 7.92 1.50 -4.19
CA LEU A 62 9.21 0.83 -4.39
C LEU A 62 9.11 -0.40 -5.30
N GLY A 63 7.98 -1.12 -5.24
CA GLY A 63 7.69 -2.23 -6.15
C GLY A 63 7.77 -1.82 -7.61
N GLY A 64 7.16 -0.67 -7.95
CA GLY A 64 7.25 -0.09 -9.29
C GLY A 64 8.67 0.22 -9.73
N LYS A 65 9.53 0.76 -8.85
CA LYS A 65 10.95 1.01 -9.19
C LYS A 65 11.70 -0.26 -9.55
N VAL A 66 11.48 -1.35 -8.80
CA VAL A 66 12.08 -2.66 -9.09
C VAL A 66 11.53 -3.21 -10.40
N MET A 67 10.21 -3.18 -10.61
CA MET A 67 9.58 -3.65 -11.84
C MET A 67 10.06 -2.87 -13.07
N SER A 68 10.25 -1.56 -12.94
CA SER A 68 10.82 -0.72 -13.99
C SER A 68 12.24 -1.14 -14.37
N SER A 69 13.07 -1.53 -13.39
CA SER A 69 14.41 -2.07 -13.66
C SER A 69 14.40 -3.40 -14.43
N LEU A 70 13.29 -4.13 -14.37
CA LEU A 70 13.05 -5.36 -15.14
C LEU A 70 12.42 -5.10 -16.52
N GLY A 71 12.21 -3.82 -16.88
CA GLY A 71 11.68 -3.41 -18.18
C GLY A 71 10.18 -3.18 -18.23
N VAL A 72 9.48 -3.20 -17.08
CA VAL A 72 8.05 -2.86 -17.00
C VAL A 72 7.87 -1.36 -17.23
N ASN A 73 6.88 -1.00 -18.05
CA ASN A 73 6.43 0.37 -18.21
C ASN A 73 5.43 0.72 -17.09
N VAL A 74 5.94 1.27 -16.00
CA VAL A 74 5.15 1.56 -14.80
C VAL A 74 4.24 2.76 -15.01
N GLN A 75 2.97 2.61 -14.62
CA GLN A 75 1.95 3.65 -14.64
C GLN A 75 1.48 3.96 -13.22
N VAL A 76 1.16 5.23 -12.96
CA VAL A 76 0.56 5.66 -11.69
C VAL A 76 -0.81 6.25 -12.03
N LEU A 77 -1.86 5.54 -11.63
CA LEU A 77 -3.25 5.93 -11.86
C LEU A 77 -4.00 6.00 -10.52
N PRO A 78 -4.92 6.97 -10.34
CA PRO A 78 -5.89 6.97 -9.25
C PRO A 78 -6.74 5.70 -9.26
N GLY A 79 -7.17 5.23 -8.09
CA GLY A 79 -7.91 3.96 -7.94
C GLY A 79 -9.16 3.86 -8.81
N GLY A 80 -9.91 4.94 -8.95
CA GLY A 80 -11.13 4.98 -9.78
C GLY A 80 -10.89 4.81 -11.29
N GLU A 81 -9.64 4.96 -11.76
CA GLU A 81 -9.28 4.85 -13.17
C GLU A 81 -8.67 3.48 -13.54
N VAL A 82 -8.27 2.68 -12.54
CA VAL A 82 -7.53 1.43 -12.76
C VAL A 82 -8.34 0.42 -13.56
N PHE A 83 -9.62 0.22 -13.20
CA PHE A 83 -10.50 -0.73 -13.90
C PHE A 83 -10.63 -0.39 -15.38
N LEU A 84 -11.01 0.85 -15.70
CA LEU A 84 -11.22 1.28 -17.08
C LEU A 84 -9.93 1.19 -17.90
N ALA A 85 -8.80 1.58 -17.32
CA ALA A 85 -7.50 1.48 -18.00
C ALA A 85 -7.13 0.02 -18.31
N LEU A 86 -7.41 -0.91 -17.40
CA LEU A 86 -7.13 -2.33 -17.58
C LEU A 86 -8.09 -2.97 -18.60
N ASP A 87 -9.39 -2.67 -18.50
CA ASP A 87 -10.43 -3.18 -19.39
C ASP A 87 -10.18 -2.78 -20.85
N THR A 88 -9.94 -1.49 -21.08
CA THR A 88 -9.63 -0.92 -22.42
C THR A 88 -8.27 -1.34 -22.97
N GLY A 89 -7.37 -1.87 -22.13
CA GLY A 89 -6.00 -2.23 -22.54
C GLY A 89 -5.03 -1.04 -22.62
N ALA A 90 -5.39 0.11 -22.04
CA ALA A 90 -4.45 1.19 -21.80
C ALA A 90 -3.27 0.69 -20.94
N ILE A 91 -3.55 -0.14 -19.93
CA ILE A 91 -2.58 -0.95 -19.18
C ILE A 91 -2.83 -2.45 -19.38
N ASP A 92 -1.78 -3.25 -19.22
CA ASP A 92 -1.79 -4.71 -19.40
C ASP A 92 -1.92 -5.46 -18.08
N ALA A 93 -1.57 -4.80 -16.97
CA ALA A 93 -1.64 -5.34 -15.62
C ALA A 93 -1.87 -4.23 -14.58
N ALA A 94 -2.43 -4.60 -13.44
CA ALA A 94 -2.59 -3.70 -12.30
C ALA A 94 -2.51 -4.46 -10.99
N GLU A 95 -1.82 -3.87 -10.00
CA GLU A 95 -1.95 -4.28 -8.61
C GLU A 95 -2.74 -3.22 -7.80
N TRP A 96 -3.31 -3.65 -6.68
CA TRP A 96 -4.09 -2.78 -5.79
C TRP A 96 -3.96 -3.15 -4.31
N ALA A 97 -4.61 -4.23 -3.87
CA ALA A 97 -4.47 -4.69 -2.48
C ALA A 97 -4.62 -6.21 -2.36
N GLY A 98 -5.81 -6.73 -2.61
CA GLY A 98 -6.16 -8.10 -2.27
C GLY A 98 -7.60 -8.45 -2.64
N PRO A 99 -8.04 -9.70 -2.41
CA PRO A 99 -9.26 -10.23 -3.00
C PRO A 99 -10.51 -9.37 -2.81
N TYR A 100 -10.72 -8.79 -1.62
CA TYR A 100 -11.90 -7.98 -1.32
C TYR A 100 -11.93 -6.68 -2.14
N ASP A 101 -10.90 -5.84 -2.02
CA ASP A 101 -10.88 -4.54 -2.70
C ASP A 101 -10.77 -4.69 -4.21
N ASP A 102 -10.00 -5.67 -4.67
CA ASP A 102 -9.80 -5.94 -6.09
C ASP A 102 -11.11 -6.41 -6.77
N GLU A 103 -11.95 -7.19 -6.06
CA GLU A 103 -13.29 -7.55 -6.53
C GLU A 103 -14.21 -6.33 -6.56
N LYS A 104 -14.16 -5.44 -5.55
CA LYS A 104 -14.96 -4.21 -5.53
C LYS A 104 -14.60 -3.26 -6.67
N LEU A 105 -13.33 -3.21 -7.05
CA LEU A 105 -12.85 -2.49 -8.24
C LEU A 105 -13.21 -3.20 -9.55
N GLY A 106 -13.58 -4.49 -9.49
CA GLY A 106 -13.95 -5.29 -10.67
C GLY A 106 -12.77 -5.74 -11.51
N LEU A 107 -11.54 -5.75 -10.98
CA LEU A 107 -10.32 -6.06 -11.75
C LEU A 107 -10.37 -7.48 -12.35
N ASN A 108 -11.04 -8.39 -11.65
CA ASN A 108 -11.32 -9.76 -12.11
C ASN A 108 -12.15 -9.85 -13.40
N LYS A 109 -12.87 -8.78 -13.78
CA LYS A 109 -13.63 -8.72 -15.03
C LYS A 109 -12.78 -8.23 -16.21
N ALA A 110 -11.70 -7.49 -15.93
CA ALA A 110 -10.84 -6.89 -16.95
C ALA A 110 -9.60 -7.76 -17.28
N ALA A 111 -9.16 -8.59 -16.33
CA ALA A 111 -7.98 -9.43 -16.46
C ALA A 111 -8.19 -10.79 -15.77
N PRO A 112 -7.86 -11.92 -16.42
CA PRO A 112 -8.19 -13.25 -15.90
C PRO A 112 -7.12 -13.87 -14.99
N TYR A 113 -5.88 -13.35 -14.98
CA TYR A 113 -4.78 -13.95 -14.21
C TYR A 113 -4.49 -13.14 -12.95
N TYR A 114 -4.67 -13.76 -11.78
CA TYR A 114 -4.40 -13.14 -10.49
C TYR A 114 -3.16 -13.79 -9.85
N TYR A 115 -2.07 -13.02 -9.75
CA TYR A 115 -0.79 -13.52 -9.24
C TYR A 115 -0.66 -13.34 -7.73
N TYR A 116 0.19 -14.15 -7.12
CA TYR A 116 0.61 -14.02 -5.71
C TYR A 116 2.04 -14.58 -5.56
N PRO A 117 2.80 -14.12 -4.54
CA PRO A 117 2.49 -13.02 -3.62
C PRO A 117 2.81 -11.63 -4.21
N GLY A 118 2.20 -10.58 -3.66
CA GLY A 118 2.61 -9.18 -3.87
C GLY A 118 3.86 -8.87 -3.04
N TRP A 119 5.01 -9.31 -3.52
CA TRP A 119 6.28 -9.25 -2.77
C TRP A 119 6.75 -7.83 -2.43
N TRP A 120 6.22 -6.80 -3.10
CA TRP A 120 6.49 -5.40 -2.78
C TRP A 120 5.78 -4.92 -1.51
N GLU A 121 4.65 -5.53 -1.16
CA GLU A 121 3.80 -5.11 -0.03
C GLU A 121 3.42 -6.31 0.86
N PRO A 122 4.38 -6.86 1.64
CA PRO A 122 4.14 -8.01 2.53
C PRO A 122 3.34 -7.66 3.80
N GLY A 123 2.94 -6.41 3.97
CA GLY A 123 2.25 -5.90 5.15
C GLY A 123 2.35 -4.38 5.25
N PRO A 124 1.87 -3.63 4.24
CA PRO A 124 1.96 -2.18 4.22
C PRO A 124 1.19 -1.61 5.40
N THR A 125 1.85 -0.76 6.18
CA THR A 125 1.21 -0.02 7.27
C THR A 125 0.61 1.26 6.69
N LEU A 126 -0.69 1.43 6.88
CA LEU A 126 -1.36 2.71 6.69
C LEU A 126 -1.20 3.55 7.95
N GLU A 127 -1.27 4.85 7.79
CA GLU A 127 -1.05 5.79 8.88
C GLU A 127 -2.05 6.94 8.85
N VAL A 128 -2.31 7.47 10.04
CA VAL A 128 -2.88 8.79 10.19
C VAL A 128 -1.75 9.78 10.43
N GLN A 129 -1.75 10.86 9.64
CA GLN A 129 -0.79 11.95 9.78
C GLN A 129 -1.51 13.14 10.42
N VAL A 130 -0.90 13.71 11.46
CA VAL A 130 -1.43 14.85 12.18
C VAL A 130 -0.43 15.99 12.12
N ASN A 131 -0.91 17.21 11.87
CA ASN A 131 -0.07 18.39 12.00
C ASN A 131 0.49 18.49 13.43
N ARG A 132 1.82 18.59 13.56
CA ARG A 132 2.49 18.53 14.86
C ARG A 132 2.13 19.71 15.76
N THR A 133 1.99 20.90 15.21
CA THR A 133 1.55 22.08 15.97
C THR A 133 0.14 21.94 16.54
N ALA A 134 -0.78 21.33 15.80
CA ALA A 134 -2.13 21.04 16.29
C ALA A 134 -2.11 19.93 17.36
N TRP A 135 -1.30 18.89 17.15
CA TRP A 135 -1.11 17.80 18.11
C TRP A 135 -0.62 18.30 19.47
N ASP A 136 0.40 19.16 19.48
CA ASP A 136 1.00 19.67 20.72
C ASP A 136 0.04 20.59 21.52
N LYS A 137 -1.05 21.06 20.91
CA LYS A 137 -2.12 21.83 21.59
C LYS A 137 -3.20 20.94 22.20
N LEU A 138 -3.26 19.66 21.85
CA LEU A 138 -4.24 18.75 22.42
C LEU A 138 -3.93 18.51 23.90
N PRO A 139 -4.95 18.52 24.77
CA PRO A 139 -4.82 17.98 26.12
C PRO A 139 -4.30 16.54 26.09
N GLN A 140 -3.59 16.15 27.16
CA GLN A 140 -2.97 14.84 27.23
C GLN A 140 -4.00 13.72 27.06
N GLU A 141 -5.20 13.87 27.62
CA GLU A 141 -6.28 12.90 27.48
C GLU A 141 -6.67 12.67 26.01
N TYR A 142 -6.67 13.72 25.18
CA TYR A 142 -7.04 13.60 23.77
C TYR A 142 -5.89 13.01 22.95
N GLN A 143 -4.64 13.29 23.33
CA GLN A 143 -3.50 12.61 22.73
C GLN A 143 -3.55 11.10 23.00
N GLU A 144 -3.88 10.67 24.22
CA GLU A 144 -3.97 9.24 24.55
C GLU A 144 -5.18 8.55 23.88
N ILE A 145 -6.34 9.23 23.82
CA ILE A 145 -7.51 8.72 23.06
C ILE A 145 -7.14 8.53 21.58
N PHE A 146 -6.47 9.51 20.97
CA PHE A 146 -6.10 9.44 19.56
C PHE A 146 -5.12 8.30 19.28
N LYS A 147 -4.06 8.16 20.10
CA LYS A 147 -3.10 7.04 19.98
C LYS A 147 -3.80 5.69 20.09
N THR A 148 -4.73 5.57 21.03
CA THR A 148 -5.50 4.34 21.26
C THR A 148 -6.36 4.00 20.05
N ALA A 149 -7.13 4.97 19.53
CA ALA A 149 -7.97 4.79 18.36
C ALA A 149 -7.15 4.42 17.10
N ALA A 150 -6.00 5.06 16.89
CA ALA A 150 -5.10 4.72 15.78
C ALA A 150 -4.57 3.29 15.92
N SER A 151 -4.11 2.90 17.12
CA SER A 151 -3.65 1.54 17.39
C SER A 151 -4.76 0.49 17.20
N GLU A 152 -5.98 0.79 17.60
CA GLU A 152 -7.15 -0.08 17.41
C GLU A 152 -7.47 -0.22 15.92
N ALA A 153 -7.52 0.88 15.16
CA ALA A 153 -7.72 0.85 13.72
C ALA A 153 -6.64 0.03 12.99
N ASN A 154 -5.39 0.14 13.43
CA ASN A 154 -4.27 -0.64 12.90
C ASN A 154 -4.42 -2.16 13.09
N LEU A 155 -5.09 -2.58 14.17
CA LEU A 155 -5.34 -4.00 14.44
C LEU A 155 -6.62 -4.48 13.76
N ASN A 156 -7.70 -3.70 13.84
CA ASN A 156 -9.03 -4.08 13.31
C ASN A 156 -9.06 -4.22 11.79
N MET A 157 -8.19 -3.53 11.05
CA MET A 157 -8.12 -3.69 9.59
C MET A 157 -7.63 -5.08 9.15
N LEU A 158 -6.90 -5.79 10.02
CA LEU A 158 -6.32 -7.10 9.73
C LEU A 158 -7.24 -8.28 10.10
N SER A 159 -8.34 -8.00 10.80
CA SER A 159 -9.30 -9.00 11.32
C SER A 159 -10.56 -9.05 10.48
#